data_AF-A0A517I825-F1
#
_entry.id   AF-A0A517I825-F1
#
_cell.length_a   1.000
_cell.length_b   1.000
_cell.length_c   1.000
_cell.angle_alpha   90.00
_cell.angle_beta   90.00
_cell.angle_gamma   90.00
#
_symmetry.space_group_name_H-M   'P 1'
#
loop_
_entity.id
_entity.type
_entity.pdbx_description
1 polymer ?
#
loop_
_entity_poly.entity_id
_entity_poly.type
_entity_poly.pdbx_seq_one_letter_code
_entity_poly.pdbx_strand_id
1 'polypeptide(L)'
;MWISFKRSATIAIFRPENVWQGVSVEDERVIHRIDDLRRVPAYTRFLSVEPLIGPIDNLNLEGIHWVIVGGESGPGARPMKEEWVRSIMQQCKDQNVAFFFKQWGGVQKHRNGRMIGGQTYDE
;
A
#
# COMPACT_ATOMS: atom_id res chain seq x y z
N MET A 1 -25.29 29.10 39.90
CA MET A 1 -24.13 28.18 39.85
C MET A 1 -24.28 27.31 38.62
N TRP A 2 -23.55 27.61 37.54
CA TRP A 2 -23.60 26.84 36.29
C TRP A 2 -22.42 25.87 36.28
N ILE A 3 -22.69 24.56 36.22
CA ILE A 3 -21.65 23.55 36.09
C ILE A 3 -21.31 23.42 34.61
N SER A 4 -20.15 23.94 34.21
CA SER A 4 -19.58 23.72 32.89
C SER A 4 -19.06 22.28 32.78
N PHE A 5 -19.62 21.51 31.86
CA PHE A 5 -19.19 20.13 31.60
C PHE A 5 -17.96 20.15 30.68
N LYS A 6 -16.75 20.14 31.23
CA LYS A 6 -15.53 19.88 30.44
C LYS A 6 -15.44 18.39 30.12
N ARG A 7 -16.06 17.94 29.03
CA ARG A 7 -15.69 16.66 28.40
C ARG A 7 -14.38 16.87 27.63
N SER A 8 -13.26 16.71 28.32
CA SER A 8 -11.99 16.41 27.68
C SER A 8 -11.55 15.04 28.18
N ALA A 9 -12.20 14.00 27.65
CA ALA A 9 -11.63 12.66 27.68
C ALA A 9 -10.80 12.54 26.40
N THR A 10 -9.51 12.86 26.48
CA THR A 10 -8.57 12.33 25.51
C THR A 10 -8.60 10.82 25.70
N ILE A 11 -9.37 10.12 24.85
CA ILE A 11 -9.22 8.67 24.73
C ILE A 11 -7.75 8.48 24.37
N ALA A 12 -6.98 7.84 25.25
CA ALA A 12 -5.64 7.41 24.93
C ALA A 12 -5.78 6.46 23.74
N ILE A 13 -5.50 7.00 22.56
CA ILE A 13 -5.59 6.25 21.32
C ILE A 13 -4.45 5.23 21.37
N PHE A 14 -4.79 3.98 21.67
CA PHE A 14 -3.85 2.88 21.70
C PHE A 14 -3.28 2.66 20.29
N ARG A 15 -1.97 2.82 20.15
CA ARG A 15 -1.22 2.65 18.91
C ARG A 15 -0.06 1.69 19.16
N PRO A 16 -0.29 0.38 19.11
CA PRO A 16 0.76 -0.61 19.36
C PRO A 16 1.82 -0.55 18.26
N GLU A 17 3.09 -0.47 18.67
CA GLU A 17 4.24 -0.34 17.75
C GLU A 17 4.48 -1.60 16.92
N ASN A 18 4.06 -2.76 17.44
CA ASN A 18 4.20 -4.07 16.81
C ASN A 18 3.00 -4.46 15.92
N VAL A 19 2.07 -3.53 15.64
CA VAL A 19 0.94 -3.77 14.74
C VAL A 19 1.04 -2.86 13.54
N TRP A 20 1.06 -3.48 12.38
CA TRP A 20 1.09 -2.80 11.10
C TRP A 20 -0.31 -2.76 10.52
N GLN A 21 -0.72 -1.58 10.10
CA GLN A 21 -2.05 -1.36 9.55
C GLN A 21 -1.92 -0.99 8.09
N GLY A 22 -2.77 -1.56 7.26
CA GLY A 22 -2.71 -1.30 5.84
C GLY A 22 -4.05 -1.46 5.16
N VAL A 23 -4.10 -0.96 3.93
CA VAL A 23 -5.27 -1.02 3.06
C VAL A 23 -4.86 -1.55 1.70
N SER A 24 -5.78 -2.23 1.03
CA SER A 24 -5.62 -2.62 -0.36
C SER A 24 -5.97 -1.46 -1.30
N VAL A 25 -5.12 -1.21 -2.29
CA VAL A 25 -5.30 -0.19 -3.33
C VAL A 25 -5.09 -0.86 -4.69
N GLU A 26 -6.16 -1.37 -5.29
CA GLU A 26 -6.07 -2.15 -6.53
C GLU A 26 -5.89 -1.29 -7.80
N ASP A 27 -6.46 -0.08 -7.80
CA ASP A 27 -6.36 0.95 -8.84
C ASP A 27 -6.89 2.32 -8.36
N GLU A 28 -7.00 3.30 -9.27
CA GLU A 28 -7.38 4.68 -8.96
C GLU A 28 -8.74 4.84 -8.25
N ARG A 29 -9.68 3.91 -8.48
CA ARG A 29 -11.05 3.99 -7.93
C ARG A 29 -11.07 3.92 -6.41
N VAL A 30 -10.03 3.35 -5.81
CA VAL A 30 -9.93 3.09 -4.37
C VAL A 30 -8.80 3.85 -3.67
N ILE A 31 -8.11 4.77 -4.36
CA ILE A 31 -7.01 5.59 -3.78
C ILE A 31 -7.45 6.30 -2.49
N HIS A 32 -8.73 6.67 -2.37
CA HIS A 32 -9.30 7.30 -1.17
C HIS A 32 -9.05 6.51 0.13
N ARG A 33 -8.85 5.18 0.06
CA ARG A 33 -8.54 4.34 1.22
C ARG A 33 -7.22 4.72 1.89
N ILE A 34 -6.28 5.32 1.15
CA ILE A 34 -5.01 5.82 1.71
C ILE A 34 -5.31 6.91 2.74
N ASP A 35 -6.25 7.80 2.44
CA ASP A 35 -6.66 8.90 3.32
C ASP A 35 -7.39 8.38 4.55
N ASP A 36 -8.22 7.35 4.37
CA ASP A 36 -8.88 6.66 5.48
C ASP A 36 -7.85 6.01 6.41
N LEU A 37 -6.82 5.34 5.87
CA LEU A 37 -5.73 4.77 6.67
C LEU A 37 -4.95 5.84 7.46
N ARG A 38 -4.77 7.05 6.89
CA ARG A 38 -4.11 8.16 7.59
C ARG A 38 -4.90 8.66 8.80
N ARG A 39 -6.23 8.54 8.77
CA ARG A 39 -7.11 8.86 9.91
C ARG A 39 -7.05 7.81 11.01
N VAL A 40 -6.68 6.58 10.67
CA VAL A 40 -6.53 5.51 11.67
C VAL A 40 -5.22 5.70 12.44
N PRO A 41 -5.26 5.60 13.78
CA PRO A 41 -4.06 5.61 14.59
C PRO A 41 -3.20 4.36 14.38
N ALA A 42 -2.08 4.55 13.69
CA ALA A 42 -1.13 3.48 13.40
C ALA A 42 0.31 3.96 13.63
N TYR A 43 1.14 3.07 14.16
CA TYR A 43 2.59 3.30 14.26
C TYR A 43 3.20 3.08 12.88
N THR A 44 2.98 1.90 12.31
CA THR A 44 3.38 1.58 10.93
C THR A 44 2.16 1.47 10.03
N ARG A 45 2.23 2.13 8.87
CA ARG A 45 1.23 2.10 7.80
C ARG A 45 1.81 1.49 6.54
N PHE A 46 1.10 0.57 5.90
CA PHE A 46 1.50 0.02 4.62
C PHE A 46 0.36 0.02 3.61
N LEU A 47 0.69 0.04 2.33
CA LEU A 47 -0.26 -0.18 1.24
C LEU A 47 -0.01 -1.55 0.63
N SER A 48 -1.08 -2.31 0.47
CA SER A 48 -1.10 -3.48 -0.39
C SER A 48 -1.66 -3.06 -1.74
N VAL A 49 -0.79 -2.73 -2.68
CA VAL A 49 -1.17 -2.44 -4.07
C VAL A 49 -1.33 -3.77 -4.81
N GLU A 50 -2.29 -4.56 -4.30
CA GLU A 50 -2.57 -5.91 -4.73
C GLU A 50 -4.07 -6.23 -4.68
N PRO A 51 -4.61 -6.87 -5.73
CA PRO A 51 -3.94 -7.00 -7.02
C PRO A 51 -3.86 -5.65 -7.75
N LEU A 52 -2.70 -5.34 -8.34
CA LEU A 52 -2.56 -4.18 -9.21
C LEU A 52 -3.19 -4.46 -10.56
N ILE A 53 -4.36 -3.88 -10.80
CA ILE A 53 -5.25 -4.18 -11.94
C ILE A 53 -5.49 -2.97 -12.85
N GLY A 54 -4.85 -1.84 -12.55
CA GLY A 54 -4.86 -0.62 -13.35
C GLY A 54 -3.68 0.29 -12.99
N PRO A 55 -3.41 1.33 -13.80
CA PRO A 55 -2.39 2.32 -13.45
C PRO A 55 -2.78 3.08 -12.18
N ILE A 56 -1.78 3.60 -11.48
CA ILE A 56 -1.96 4.55 -10.39
C ILE A 56 -0.88 5.62 -10.57
N ASP A 57 -1.26 6.74 -11.19
CA ASP A 57 -0.27 7.74 -11.62
C ASP A 57 0.13 8.68 -10.48
N ASN A 58 -0.65 8.77 -9.40
CA ASN A 58 -0.39 9.68 -8.30
C ASN A 58 -0.79 9.10 -6.93
N LEU A 59 0.18 8.44 -6.27
CA LEU A 59 0.10 7.98 -4.90
C LEU A 59 0.62 9.07 -3.97
N ASN A 60 -0.27 9.64 -3.16
CA ASN A 60 0.15 10.39 -1.98
C ASN A 60 0.59 9.41 -0.88
N LEU A 61 1.91 9.28 -0.67
CA LEU A 61 2.49 8.36 0.31
C LEU A 61 2.85 9.05 1.63
N GLU A 62 2.38 10.28 1.87
CA GLU A 62 2.59 10.97 3.13
C GLU A 62 2.09 10.13 4.33
N GLY A 63 3.00 9.81 5.26
CA GLY A 63 2.69 9.00 6.44
C GLY A 63 2.53 7.50 6.16
N ILE A 64 2.83 7.04 4.95
CA ILE A 64 2.94 5.63 4.56
C ILE A 64 4.39 5.19 4.67
N HIS A 65 4.62 3.98 5.19
CA HIS A 65 5.96 3.47 5.48
C HIS A 65 6.40 2.41 4.48
N TRP A 66 5.46 1.62 3.94
CA TRP A 66 5.77 0.55 3.01
C TRP A 66 4.68 0.39 1.94
N VAL A 67 5.08 0.17 0.70
CA VAL A 67 4.21 -0.21 -0.40
C VAL A 67 4.60 -1.59 -0.92
N ILE A 68 3.62 -2.48 -1.00
CA ILE A 68 3.74 -3.84 -1.52
C ILE A 68 3.00 -3.89 -2.85
N VAL A 69 3.65 -4.34 -3.93
CA VAL A 69 3.03 -4.44 -5.27
C VAL A 69 3.01 -5.88 -5.77
N GLY A 70 1.88 -6.29 -6.33
CA GLY A 70 1.71 -7.63 -6.87
C GLY A 70 0.44 -7.84 -7.69
N GLY A 71 0.50 -8.80 -8.61
CA GLY A 71 -0.61 -9.18 -9.48
C GLY A 71 -1.52 -10.27 -8.92
N GLU A 72 -2.66 -10.48 -9.58
CA GLU A 72 -3.63 -11.53 -9.23
C GLU A 72 -3.07 -12.94 -9.41
N SER A 73 -3.48 -13.87 -8.55
CA SER A 73 -3.08 -15.28 -8.64
C SER A 73 -4.22 -16.16 -9.12
N GLY A 74 -3.89 -17.22 -9.87
CA GLY A 74 -4.82 -18.29 -10.22
C GLY A 74 -5.44 -18.19 -11.63
N PRO A 75 -6.35 -19.12 -11.98
CA PRO A 75 -7.04 -19.11 -13.26
C PRO A 75 -7.84 -17.81 -13.44
N GLY A 76 -7.73 -17.18 -14.61
CA GLY A 76 -8.42 -15.93 -14.91
C GLY A 76 -7.79 -14.66 -14.30
N ALA A 77 -6.59 -14.74 -13.74
CA ALA A 77 -5.85 -13.58 -13.24
C ALA A 77 -5.70 -12.50 -14.32
N ARG A 78 -6.03 -11.25 -13.99
CA ARG A 78 -5.86 -10.11 -14.89
C ARG A 78 -4.37 -9.81 -15.09
N PRO A 79 -3.95 -9.43 -16.31
CA PRO A 79 -2.57 -9.07 -16.57
C PRO A 79 -2.21 -7.77 -15.86
N MET A 80 -1.12 -7.80 -15.10
CA MET A 80 -0.46 -6.61 -14.57
C MET A 80 0.62 -6.16 -15.57
N LYS A 81 0.68 -4.85 -15.84
CA LYS A 81 1.66 -4.30 -16.76
C LYS A 81 2.91 -3.78 -16.05
N GLU A 82 4.06 -3.91 -16.71
CA GLU A 82 5.35 -3.52 -16.13
C GLU A 82 5.46 -2.01 -15.89
N GLU A 83 4.89 -1.21 -16.78
CA GLU A 83 4.87 0.24 -16.63
C GLU A 83 4.16 0.70 -15.35
N TRP A 84 3.14 -0.03 -14.89
CA TRP A 84 2.42 0.31 -13.66
C TRP A 84 3.29 0.06 -12.42
N VAL A 85 3.98 -1.08 -12.39
CA VAL A 85 4.91 -1.43 -11.31
C VAL A 85 6.06 -0.42 -11.25
N ARG A 86 6.65 -0.09 -12.41
CA ARG A 86 7.73 0.90 -12.51
C ARG A 86 7.30 2.29 -12.06
N SER A 87 6.09 2.72 -12.43
CA SER A 87 5.53 4.00 -11.98
C SER A 87 5.43 4.05 -10.45
N ILE A 88 4.85 3.02 -9.82
CA ILE A 88 4.71 2.97 -8.36
C ILE A 88 6.07 2.90 -7.67
N MET A 89 7.02 2.11 -8.20
CA MET A 89 8.39 2.04 -7.68
C MET A 89 9.07 3.41 -7.68
N GLN A 90 8.93 4.17 -8.78
CA GLN A 90 9.49 5.51 -8.88
C GLN A 90 8.81 6.48 -7.88
N GLN A 91 7.49 6.43 -7.74
CA GLN A 91 6.75 7.22 -6.76
C GLN A 91 7.17 6.92 -5.31
N CYS A 92 7.44 5.65 -4.98
CA CYS A 92 7.96 5.26 -3.66
C CYS A 92 9.37 5.81 -3.44
N LYS A 93 10.24 5.70 -4.44
CA LYS A 93 11.59 6.25 -4.40
C LYS A 93 11.59 7.77 -4.20
N ASP A 94 10.75 8.48 -4.94
CA ASP A 94 10.65 9.95 -4.89
C ASP A 94 10.11 10.45 -3.55
N GLN A 95 9.30 9.64 -2.86
CA GLN A 95 8.73 9.95 -1.54
C GLN A 95 9.46 9.28 -0.38
N ASN A 96 10.58 8.59 -0.65
CA ASN A 96 11.38 7.86 0.34
C ASN A 96 10.57 6.85 1.18
N VAL A 97 9.74 6.04 0.49
CA VAL A 97 8.92 4.98 1.07
C VAL A 97 9.44 3.63 0.63
N ALA A 98 9.48 2.65 1.55
CA ALA A 98 9.92 1.30 1.21
C ALA A 98 9.00 0.70 0.14
N PHE A 99 9.59 -0.03 -0.81
CA PHE A 99 8.88 -0.66 -1.92
C PHE A 99 9.26 -2.14 -1.96
N PHE A 100 8.25 -3.02 -1.97
CA PHE A 100 8.47 -4.45 -2.09
C PHE A 100 7.64 -5.01 -3.24
N PHE A 101 8.32 -5.61 -4.23
CA PHE A 101 7.64 -6.28 -5.33
C PHE A 101 7.43 -7.76 -4.99
N LYS A 102 6.17 -8.14 -4.78
CA LYS A 102 5.82 -9.51 -4.41
C LYS A 102 5.87 -10.46 -5.60
N GLN A 103 5.13 -10.17 -6.68
CA GLN A 103 4.96 -11.08 -7.83
C GLN A 103 4.16 -10.48 -9.00
N TRP A 104 4.38 -10.97 -10.23
CA TRP A 104 3.62 -10.56 -11.42
C TRP A 104 2.16 -11.05 -11.50
N GLY A 105 1.84 -12.16 -10.83
CA GLY A 105 0.53 -12.83 -10.94
C GLY A 105 0.45 -13.91 -12.02
N GLY A 106 -0.75 -14.45 -12.27
CA GLY A 106 -1.02 -15.52 -13.23
C GLY A 106 -1.07 -16.93 -12.63
N VAL A 107 -1.21 -17.93 -13.53
CA VAL A 107 -1.25 -19.36 -13.15
C VAL A 107 0.15 -19.90 -12.83
N GLN A 108 1.18 -19.35 -13.49
CA GLN A 108 2.58 -19.75 -13.31
C GLN A 108 3.35 -18.73 -12.47
N LYS A 109 2.99 -18.68 -11.19
CA LYS A 109 3.48 -17.75 -10.15
C LYS A 109 5.02 -17.64 -10.08
N HIS A 110 5.73 -18.71 -10.47
CA HIS A 110 7.18 -18.81 -10.43
C HIS A 110 7.88 -18.42 -11.74
N ARG A 111 7.19 -18.39 -12.89
CA ARG A 111 7.85 -18.20 -14.20
C ARG A 111 8.31 -16.76 -14.46
N ASN A 112 7.68 -15.77 -13.82
CA ASN A 112 8.07 -14.37 -13.93
C ASN A 112 8.79 -13.84 -12.65
N GLY A 113 8.89 -14.67 -11.61
CA GLY A 113 9.64 -14.38 -10.38
C GLY A 113 9.34 -13.01 -9.75
N ARG A 114 10.36 -12.44 -9.10
CA ARG A 114 10.40 -11.08 -8.56
C ARG A 114 11.17 -10.11 -9.45
N MET A 115 11.37 -10.47 -10.72
CA MET A 115 12.21 -9.68 -11.61
C MET A 115 11.39 -8.54 -12.22
N ILE A 116 11.85 -7.30 -12.07
CA ILE A 116 11.37 -6.16 -12.85
C ILE A 116 12.54 -5.73 -13.74
N GLY A 117 12.38 -5.76 -15.07
CA GLY A 117 13.46 -5.41 -16.00
C GLY A 117 14.73 -6.27 -15.90
N GLY A 118 14.62 -7.52 -15.44
CA GLY A 118 15.78 -8.42 -15.27
C GLY A 118 16.56 -8.24 -13.96
N GLN A 119 16.07 -7.42 -13.01
CA GLN A 119 16.65 -7.29 -11.66
C GLN A 119 15.66 -7.77 -10.59
N THR A 120 16.17 -8.45 -9.56
CA THR A 120 15.42 -8.82 -8.36
C THR A 120 15.43 -7.65 -7.37
N TYR A 121 14.27 -7.34 -6.80
CA TYR A 121 14.12 -6.33 -5.76
C TYR A 121 13.76 -7.08 -4.46
N ASP A 122 14.79 -7.46 -3.69
CA ASP A 122 14.67 -8.24 -2.45
C ASP A 122 14.93 -7.40 -1.17
N GLU A 123 14.94 -6.06 -1.28
CA GLU A 123 15.16 -5.14 -0.15
C GLU A 123 13.88 -4.83 0.65
#